data_AF-A0A540ND29-F1
#
_entry.id   AF-A0A540ND29-F1
#
_cell.length_a   1.000
_cell.length_b   1.000
_cell.length_c   1.000
_cell.angle_alpha   90.00
_cell.angle_beta   90.00
_cell.angle_gamma   90.00
#
_symmetry.space_group_name_H-M   'P 1'
#
loop_
_entity.id
_entity.type
_entity.pdbx_description
1 polymer ?
#
loop_
_entity_poly.entity_id
_entity_poly.type
_entity_poly.pdbx_seq_one_letter_code
_entity_poly.pdbx_strand_id
1 'polypeptide(L)'
;MEAVGQFGPGYLPPSQYELREPLLKEEVERVKKSLKKHEEEWALNGCAIMTDAWSDRKRRSIMNLCVNCKEGTIFLSSKECSSEAHTGEYIFEYVDKCVEEIGPQNVIQVVTDNASNNMAAANMMKKKRPNIFGHHVPLIL
;
A
#
# COMPACT_ATOMS: atom_id res chain seq x y z
N MET A 1 -11.23 -10.81 -24.18
CA MET A 1 -12.12 -10.34 -25.27
C MET A 1 -13.59 -10.71 -25.04
N GLU A 2 -13.93 -11.66 -24.17
CA GLU A 2 -15.32 -12.08 -23.94
C GLU A 2 -16.22 -11.03 -23.29
N ALA A 3 -15.72 -10.22 -22.35
CA ALA A 3 -16.56 -9.25 -21.62
C ALA A 3 -17.16 -8.15 -22.51
N VAL A 4 -16.41 -7.66 -23.51
CA VAL A 4 -16.89 -6.62 -24.43
C VAL A 4 -17.86 -7.20 -25.48
N GLY A 5 -17.73 -8.48 -25.82
CA GLY A 5 -18.61 -9.17 -26.76
C GLY A 5 -20.03 -9.42 -26.24
N GLN A 6 -20.24 -9.37 -24.92
CA GLN A 6 -21.57 -9.53 -24.30
C GLN A 6 -22.51 -8.34 -24.56
N PHE A 7 -21.97 -7.17 -24.91
CA PHE A 7 -22.76 -5.96 -25.14
C PHE A 7 -23.36 -5.87 -26.55
N GLY A 8 -23.06 -6.84 -27.43
CA GLY A 8 -23.65 -6.97 -28.76
C GLY A 8 -23.11 -6.01 -29.83
N PRO A 9 -23.54 -6.17 -31.09
CA PRO A 9 -23.17 -5.26 -32.18
C PRO A 9 -23.74 -3.86 -31.92
N GLY A 10 -22.87 -2.85 -31.83
CA GLY A 10 -23.27 -1.46 -31.57
C GLY A 10 -22.82 -0.89 -30.22
N TYR A 11 -22.10 -1.67 -29.41
CA TYR A 11 -21.49 -1.16 -28.18
C TYR A 11 -20.49 -0.04 -28.48
N LEU A 12 -20.71 1.11 -27.84
CA LEU A 12 -19.77 2.22 -27.84
C LEU A 12 -18.90 2.11 -26.58
N PRO A 13 -17.59 1.87 -26.71
CA PRO A 13 -16.72 1.83 -25.54
C PRO A 13 -16.66 3.21 -24.89
N PRO A 14 -16.41 3.28 -23.57
CA PRO A 14 -16.22 4.54 -22.89
C PRO A 14 -15.04 5.30 -23.50
N SER A 15 -15.19 6.61 -23.62
CA SER A 15 -14.12 7.51 -24.03
C SER A 15 -12.98 7.52 -23.00
N GLN A 16 -11.80 8.00 -23.42
CA GLN A 16 -10.67 8.20 -22.51
C GLN A 16 -11.03 9.12 -21.33
N TYR A 17 -11.89 10.12 -21.57
CA TYR A 17 -12.36 11.00 -20.51
C TYR A 17 -13.23 10.24 -19.50
N GLU A 18 -14.18 9.43 -19.97
CA GLU A 18 -15.05 8.63 -19.11
C GLU A 18 -14.26 7.63 -18.26
N LEU A 19 -13.24 6.98 -18.84
CA LEU A 19 -12.39 6.05 -18.11
C LEU A 19 -11.55 6.75 -17.03
N ARG A 20 -10.93 7.90 -17.35
CA ARG A 20 -9.96 8.54 -16.44
C ARG A 20 -10.62 9.37 -15.33
N GLU A 21 -11.85 9.83 -15.53
CA GLU A 21 -12.52 10.74 -14.59
C GLU A 21 -13.72 10.08 -13.89
N PRO A 22 -14.92 9.96 -14.49
CA PRO A 22 -16.11 9.49 -13.77
C PRO A 22 -16.03 8.00 -13.39
N LEU A 23 -15.65 7.13 -14.33
CA LEU A 23 -15.61 5.69 -14.05
C LEU A 23 -14.50 5.36 -13.05
N LEU A 24 -13.33 6.01 -13.15
CA LEU A 24 -12.28 5.84 -12.15
C LEU A 24 -12.75 6.27 -10.75
N LYS A 25 -13.44 7.41 -10.62
CA LYS A 25 -13.96 7.88 -9.32
C LYS A 25 -15.00 6.89 -8.76
N GLU A 26 -15.90 6.40 -9.60
CA GLU A 26 -16.90 5.40 -9.19
C GLU A 26 -16.24 4.12 -8.70
N GLU A 27 -15.25 3.62 -9.43
CA GLU A 27 -14.50 2.42 -9.09
C GLU A 27 -13.71 2.58 -7.79
N VAL A 28 -13.06 3.73 -7.58
CA VAL A 28 -12.36 4.05 -6.32
C VAL A 28 -13.33 4.04 -5.15
N GLU A 29 -14.50 4.67 -5.28
CA GLU A 29 -15.50 4.69 -4.21
C GLU A 29 -16.10 3.30 -3.95
N ARG A 30 -16.28 2.48 -5.00
CA ARG A 30 -16.70 1.08 -4.86
C ARG A 30 -15.68 0.27 -4.08
N VAL A 31 -14.39 0.40 -4.43
CA VAL A 31 -13.30 -0.28 -3.72
C VAL A 31 -13.26 0.18 -2.26
N LYS A 32 -13.26 1.49 -1.98
CA LYS A 32 -13.29 2.01 -0.59
C LYS A 32 -14.41 1.42 0.25
N LYS A 33 -15.62 1.29 -0.31
CA LYS A 33 -16.75 0.65 0.40
C LYS A 33 -16.46 -0.82 0.74
N SER A 34 -15.76 -1.55 -0.13
CA SER A 34 -15.36 -2.94 0.12
C SER A 34 -14.24 -3.07 1.17
N LEU A 35 -13.44 -2.01 1.39
CA LEU A 35 -12.35 -2.01 2.38
C LEU A 35 -12.85 -1.96 3.83
N LYS A 36 -14.09 -1.53 4.08
CA LYS A 36 -14.67 -1.46 5.43
C LYS A 36 -14.56 -2.77 6.21
N LYS A 37 -14.76 -3.91 5.54
CA LYS A 37 -14.61 -5.23 6.17
C LYS A 37 -13.17 -5.47 6.67
N HIS A 38 -12.18 -4.95 5.95
CA HIS A 38 -10.79 -5.06 6.37
C HIS A 38 -10.51 -4.10 7.53
N GLU A 39 -11.01 -2.86 7.50
CA GLU A 39 -10.88 -1.91 8.62
C GLU A 39 -11.48 -2.46 9.93
N GLU A 40 -12.63 -3.12 9.86
CA GLU A 40 -13.24 -3.83 11.00
C GLU A 40 -12.35 -4.98 11.50
N GLU A 41 -11.77 -5.76 10.60
CA GLU A 41 -10.83 -6.83 10.94
C GLU A 41 -9.52 -6.30 11.56
N TRP A 42 -9.01 -5.16 11.06
CA TRP A 42 -7.82 -4.50 11.62
C TRP A 42 -8.08 -4.06 13.06
N ALA A 43 -9.29 -3.57 13.37
CA ALA A 43 -9.67 -3.20 14.74
C ALA A 43 -9.84 -4.42 15.66
N LEU A 44 -10.26 -5.57 15.12
CA LEU A 44 -10.50 -6.79 15.90
C LEU A 44 -9.23 -7.58 16.20
N ASN A 45 -8.41 -7.84 15.17
CA ASN A 45 -7.27 -8.76 15.24
C ASN A 45 -5.94 -8.10 14.88
N GLY A 46 -5.97 -6.84 14.45
CA GLY A 46 -4.80 -6.13 13.95
C GLY A 46 -4.45 -6.46 12.50
N CYS A 47 -3.50 -5.71 11.96
CA CYS A 47 -2.97 -5.89 10.62
C CYS A 47 -1.45 -5.71 10.54
N ALA A 48 -0.85 -6.26 9.49
CA ALA A 48 0.55 -6.07 9.15
C ALA A 48 0.67 -5.06 7.99
N ILE A 49 1.47 -4.02 8.19
CA ILE A 49 1.88 -3.12 7.09
C ILE A 49 3.05 -3.77 6.37
N MET A 50 2.97 -3.86 5.05
CA MET A 50 4.05 -4.33 4.19
C MET A 50 4.54 -3.17 3.35
N THR A 51 5.85 -2.96 3.34
CA THR A 51 6.49 -1.92 2.53
C THR A 51 7.59 -2.52 1.67
N ASP A 52 7.58 -2.14 0.40
CA ASP A 52 8.62 -2.48 -0.57
C ASP A 52 9.00 -1.22 -1.36
N ALA A 53 10.29 -1.06 -1.59
CA ALA A 53 10.85 0.07 -2.31
C ALA A 53 11.77 -0.44 -3.40
N TRP A 54 11.43 -0.15 -4.65
CA TRP A 54 12.23 -0.55 -5.79
C TRP A 54 12.70 0.66 -6.59
N SER A 55 13.93 0.57 -7.10
CA SER A 55 14.52 1.60 -7.96
C SER A 55 14.89 1.01 -9.31
N ASP A 56 14.53 1.71 -10.39
CA ASP A 56 14.86 1.31 -11.75
C ASP A 56 16.24 1.82 -12.19
N ARG A 57 16.72 1.34 -13.36
CA ARG A 57 18.02 1.75 -13.92
C ARG A 57 18.11 3.24 -14.29
N LYS A 58 16.97 3.92 -14.41
CA LYS A 58 16.87 5.37 -14.67
C LYS A 58 16.79 6.18 -13.37
N ARG A 59 17.02 5.54 -12.22
CA ARG A 59 16.91 6.11 -10.87
C ARG A 59 15.50 6.62 -10.55
N ARG A 60 14.48 6.08 -11.24
CA ARG A 60 13.11 6.25 -10.77
C ARG A 60 12.91 5.31 -9.60
N SER A 61 12.29 5.79 -8.55
CA SER A 61 12.06 4.97 -7.38
C SER A 61 10.63 5.10 -6.90
N ILE A 62 10.08 3.97 -6.49
CA ILE A 62 8.69 3.86 -6.07
C ILE A 62 8.65 3.04 -4.79
N MET A 63 7.90 3.56 -3.82
CA MET A 63 7.61 2.89 -2.57
C MET A 63 6.15 2.49 -2.53
N ASN A 64 5.88 1.21 -2.26
CA ASN A 64 4.54 0.67 -2.16
C ASN A 64 4.21 0.34 -0.71
N LEU A 65 2.99 0.66 -0.30
CA LEU A 65 2.42 0.24 0.98
C LEU A 65 1.21 -0.65 0.75
N CYS A 66 1.25 -1.81 1.38
CA CYS A 66 0.15 -2.73 1.46
C CYS A 66 -0.19 -3.01 2.92
N VAL A 67 -1.44 -3.40 3.18
CA VAL A 67 -1.87 -3.90 4.50
C VAL A 67 -2.39 -5.31 4.33
N ASN A 68 -1.88 -6.22 5.14
CA ASN A 68 -2.34 -7.59 5.21
C ASN A 68 -3.09 -7.84 6.52
N CYS A 69 -4.21 -8.54 6.41
CA CYS A 69 -4.99 -9.05 7.53
C CYS A 69 -5.65 -10.38 7.12
N LYS A 70 -6.49 -10.94 7.99
CA LYS A 70 -7.20 -12.19 7.72
C LYS A 70 -8.09 -12.14 6.47
N GLU A 71 -8.62 -10.97 6.13
CA GLU A 71 -9.46 -10.77 4.93
C GLU A 71 -8.65 -10.70 3.63
N GLY A 72 -7.32 -10.59 3.73
CA GLY A 72 -6.41 -10.54 2.59
C GLY A 72 -5.49 -9.33 2.62
N THR A 73 -4.87 -9.06 1.47
CA THR A 73 -3.94 -7.95 1.25
C THR A 73 -4.60 -6.85 0.45
N ILE A 74 -4.48 -5.61 0.93
CA ILE A 74 -4.93 -4.40 0.23
C ILE A 74 -3.73 -3.55 -0.11
N PHE A 75 -3.70 -3.05 -1.34
CA PHE A 75 -2.82 -1.96 -1.71
C PHE A 75 -3.37 -0.64 -1.14
N LEU A 76 -2.58 0.05 -0.33
CA LEU A 76 -2.97 1.34 0.25
C LEU A 76 -2.51 2.51 -0.60
N SER A 77 -1.21 2.56 -0.90
CA SER A 77 -0.64 3.67 -1.64
C SER A 77 0.68 3.30 -2.28
N SER A 78 1.06 4.09 -3.28
CA SER A 78 2.37 4.08 -3.90
C SER A 78 2.84 5.52 -4.03
N LYS A 79 4.11 5.75 -3.71
CA LYS A 79 4.73 7.07 -3.78
C LYS A 79 5.95 7.02 -4.68
N GLU A 80 5.99 7.93 -5.64
CA GLU A 80 7.18 8.17 -6.44
C GLU A 80 8.17 8.99 -5.61
N CYS A 81 9.39 8.48 -5.49
CA CYS A 81 10.40 8.97 -4.55
C CYS A 81 11.72 9.28 -5.27
N SER A 82 11.74 9.40 -6.60
CA SER A 82 12.96 9.55 -7.40
C SER A 82 13.81 10.78 -7.04
N SER A 83 13.17 11.86 -6.57
CA SER A 83 13.84 13.09 -6.09
C SER A 83 14.37 13.00 -4.67
N GLU A 84 13.96 11.97 -3.93
CA GLU A 84 14.28 11.80 -2.52
C GLU A 84 15.48 10.87 -2.37
N ALA A 85 16.39 11.23 -1.46
CA ALA A 85 17.33 10.24 -0.98
C ALA A 85 16.50 9.19 -0.24
N HIS A 86 16.56 7.93 -0.67
CA HIS A 86 15.85 6.81 -0.03
C HIS A 86 16.46 6.47 1.33
N THR A 87 16.62 7.46 2.20
CA THR A 87 17.23 7.26 3.51
C THR A 87 16.26 6.52 4.41
N GLY A 88 16.79 5.86 5.45
CA GLY A 88 15.93 5.15 6.39
C GLY A 88 14.90 6.07 7.05
N GLU A 89 15.21 7.36 7.22
CA GLU A 89 14.32 8.37 7.78
C GLU A 89 13.08 8.59 6.89
N TYR A 90 13.29 8.71 5.58
CA TYR A 90 12.19 8.92 4.64
C TYR A 90 11.22 7.73 4.63
N ILE A 91 11.78 6.52 4.58
CA ILE A 91 11.00 5.27 4.63
C ILE A 91 10.24 5.18 5.95
N PHE A 92 10.91 5.50 7.05
CA PHE A 92 10.32 5.55 8.38
C PHE A 92 9.14 6.52 8.42
N GLU A 93 9.29 7.77 7.96
CA GLU A 93 8.21 8.76 7.96
C GLU A 93 7.00 8.31 7.16
N TYR A 94 7.23 7.67 6.00
CA TYR A 94 6.15 7.19 5.16
C TYR A 94 5.37 6.04 5.79
N VAL A 95 6.08 5.06 6.37
CA VAL A 95 5.47 3.94 7.10
C VAL A 95 4.79 4.44 8.38
N ASP A 96 5.41 5.35 9.11
CA ASP A 96 4.90 5.91 10.36
C ASP A 96 3.60 6.69 10.15
N LYS A 97 3.52 7.44 9.04
CA LYS A 97 2.27 8.09 8.63
C LYS A 97 1.16 7.08 8.33
N CYS A 98 1.49 5.97 7.66
CA CYS A 98 0.55 4.89 7.41
C CYS A 98 0.03 4.26 8.72
N VAL A 99 0.90 4.08 9.71
CA VAL A 99 0.50 3.62 11.05
C VAL A 99 -0.48 4.59 11.72
N GLU A 100 -0.26 5.90 11.60
CA GLU A 100 -1.20 6.90 12.12
C GLU A 100 -2.54 6.89 11.40
N GLU A 101 -2.55 6.75 10.06
CA GLU A 101 -3.77 6.69 9.25
C GLU A 101 -4.63 5.44 9.59
N ILE A 102 -4.00 4.30 9.84
CA ILE A 102 -4.68 3.04 10.23
C ILE A 102 -5.12 3.06 11.70
N GLY A 103 -4.39 3.80 12.54
CA GLY A 103 -4.50 3.73 14.00
C GLY A 103 -3.44 2.81 14.59
N PRO A 104 -2.53 3.31 15.44
CA PRO A 104 -1.42 2.51 15.97
C PRO A 104 -1.83 1.25 16.73
N GLN A 105 -3.01 1.26 17.36
CA GLN A 105 -3.59 0.12 18.08
C GLN A 105 -4.04 -1.02 17.16
N ASN A 106 -4.25 -0.74 15.88
CA ASN A 106 -4.69 -1.71 14.88
C ASN A 106 -3.50 -2.33 14.13
N VAL A 107 -2.26 -1.85 14.35
CA VAL A 107 -1.07 -2.33 13.65
C VAL A 107 -0.25 -3.22 14.58
N ILE A 108 -0.13 -4.49 14.22
CA ILE A 108 0.65 -5.47 15.00
C ILE A 108 2.10 -5.58 14.50
N GLN A 109 2.32 -5.31 13.21
CA GLN A 109 3.61 -5.58 12.57
C GLN A 109 3.88 -4.65 11.39
N VAL A 110 5.16 -4.34 11.19
CA VAL A 110 5.68 -3.81 9.92
C VAL A 110 6.63 -4.83 9.32
N VAL A 111 6.39 -5.16 8.05
CA VAL A 111 7.16 -6.09 7.24
C VAL A 111 7.86 -5.30 6.14
N THR A 112 9.17 -5.46 6.05
CA THR A 112 10.01 -4.80 5.04
C THR A 112 11.13 -5.74 4.60
N ASP A 113 11.76 -5.46 3.47
CA ASP A 113 12.92 -6.21 3.02
C ASP A 113 14.17 -5.96 3.89
N ASN A 114 15.30 -6.57 3.53
CA ASN A 114 16.56 -6.47 4.27
C ASN A 114 17.53 -5.40 3.73
N ALA A 115 17.10 -4.51 2.83
CA ALA A 115 17.91 -3.41 2.33
C ALA A 115 18.34 -2.49 3.49
N SER A 116 19.52 -1.89 3.37
CA SER A 116 20.13 -1.09 4.45
C SER A 116 19.23 0.03 4.96
N ASN A 117 18.51 0.69 4.05
CA ASN A 117 17.65 1.82 4.39
C ASN A 117 16.37 1.34 5.07
N ASN A 118 15.83 0.19 4.65
CA ASN A 118 14.69 -0.46 5.30
C ASN A 118 15.03 -0.96 6.71
N MET A 119 16.23 -1.50 6.91
CA MET A 119 16.77 -1.85 8.22
C MET A 119 16.87 -0.62 9.15
N ALA A 120 17.36 0.51 8.62
CA ALA A 120 17.43 1.76 9.37
C ALA A 120 16.04 2.28 9.77
N ALA A 121 15.09 2.25 8.84
CA ALA A 121 13.70 2.61 9.08
C ALA A 121 13.04 1.73 10.14
N ALA A 122 13.24 0.41 10.06
CA ALA A 122 12.72 -0.55 11.04
C ALA A 122 13.28 -0.30 12.44
N ASN A 123 14.56 0.08 12.56
CA ASN A 123 15.16 0.46 13.85
C ASN A 123 14.53 1.73 14.43
N MET A 124 14.19 2.71 13.59
CA MET A 124 13.45 3.90 14.03
C MET A 124 12.02 3.56 14.46
N MET A 125 11.34 2.68 13.71
CA MET A 125 10.01 2.16 14.07
C MET A 125 10.02 1.48 15.43
N LYS A 126 10.99 0.58 15.69
CA LYS A 126 11.12 -0.11 16.98
C LYS A 126 11.32 0.86 18.14
N LYS A 127 12.04 1.96 17.93
CA LYS A 127 12.25 3.00 18.97
C LYS A 127 10.99 3.81 19.24
N LYS A 128 10.28 4.26 18.19
CA LYS A 128 9.08 5.11 18.33
C LYS A 128 7.86 4.30 18.78
N ARG A 129 7.72 3.05 18.30
CA ARG A 129 6.55 2.20 18.47
C ARG A 129 6.97 0.83 19.02
N PRO A 130 7.35 0.75 20.31
CA PRO A 130 7.87 -0.49 20.90
C PRO A 130 6.85 -1.65 20.91
N ASN A 131 5.56 -1.35 20.76
CA ASN A 131 4.48 -2.33 20.73
C ASN A 131 4.20 -2.89 19.31
N ILE A 132 4.88 -2.39 18.28
CA ILE A 132 4.76 -2.90 16.90
C ILE A 132 5.97 -3.77 16.58
N PHE A 133 5.73 -5.01 16.20
CA PHE A 133 6.80 -5.94 15.86
C PHE A 133 7.39 -5.62 14.48
N GLY A 134 8.71 -5.52 14.38
CA GLY A 134 9.41 -5.38 13.09
C GLY A 134 9.99 -6.73 12.66
N HIS A 135 9.63 -7.22 11.46
CA HIS A 135 10.25 -8.40 10.87
C HIS A 135 10.84 -8.10 9.49
N HIS A 136 11.98 -8.72 9.20
CA HIS A 136 12.66 -8.65 7.92
C HIS A 136 12.44 -9.96 7.19
N VAL A 137 11.75 -9.91 6.06
CA VAL A 137 11.59 -11.07 5.19
C VAL A 137 11.93 -10.64 3.77
N PRO A 138 12.42 -11.54 2.90
CA PRO A 138 12.40 -11.28 1.47
C PRO A 138 10.93 -11.14 1.07
N LEU A 139 10.42 -9.91 1.05
CA LEU A 139 9.10 -9.63 0.50
C LEU A 139 9.22 -9.83 -1.01
N ILE A 140 8.47 -10.80 -1.54
CA ILE A 140 8.19 -10.89 -2.96
C ILE A 140 6.80 -10.26 -3.11
N LEU A 141 6.77 -8.95 -3.37
CA LEU A 141 5.57 -8.25 -3.84
C LEU A 141 5.62 -8.15 -5.37
#